data_AF-A0A6N2DXU4-F1
#
_entry.id   AF-A0A6N2DXU4-F1
#
_cell.length_a   1.000
_cell.length_b   1.000
_cell.length_c   1.000
_cell.angle_alpha   90.00
_cell.angle_beta   90.00
_cell.angle_gamma   90.00
#
_symmetry.space_group_name_H-M   'P 1'
#
loop_
_entity.id
_entity.type
_entity.pdbx_description
1 polymer ?
#
loop_
_entity_poly.entity_id
_entity_poly.type
_entity_poly.pdbx_seq_one_letter_code
_entity_poly.pdbx_strand_id
1 'polypeptide(L)'
;MLRLLLVEDDDERIARFTAWGPPDARWVVARGGGRALGLLERDPGRVYAGILLDHDLPGQAVNDAERNVTGTEVARGLVRCVDPEIPILIHSMNAAGARRMATPLTAAGFEVSVIPMAELTQDRFRAWLETVR
;
A
#
# COMPACT_ATOMS: atom_id res chain seq x y z
N MET A 1 8.25 -9.44 14.81
CA MET A 1 7.39 -8.24 14.82
C MET A 1 7.14 -7.84 13.38
N LEU A 2 5.89 -7.92 12.94
CA LEU A 2 5.48 -7.67 11.56
C LEU A 2 5.55 -6.16 11.26
N ARG A 3 6.27 -5.72 10.22
CA ARG A 3 6.29 -4.30 9.81
C ARG A 3 5.49 -4.13 8.51
N LEU A 4 4.38 -3.41 8.58
CA LEU A 4 3.48 -3.21 7.44
C LEU A 4 3.54 -1.74 6.98
N LEU A 5 3.65 -1.53 5.67
CA LEU A 5 3.49 -0.21 5.06
C LEU A 5 2.05 -0.03 4.59
N LEU A 6 1.36 0.99 5.08
CA LEU A 6 0.03 1.38 4.62
C LEU A 6 0.12 2.73 3.92
N VAL A 7 -0.22 2.76 2.63
CA VAL A 7 -0.34 3.98 1.83
C VAL A 7 -1.83 4.28 1.64
N GLU A 8 -2.34 5.20 2.44
CA GLU A 8 -3.76 5.56 2.57
C GLU A 8 -3.82 6.95 3.21
N ASP A 9 -4.68 7.83 2.70
CA ASP A 9 -4.82 9.22 3.16
C ASP A 9 -6.06 9.44 4.04
N ASP A 10 -7.02 8.52 4.03
CA ASP A 10 -8.23 8.57 4.84
C ASP A 10 -8.01 8.02 6.26
N ASP A 11 -8.23 8.87 7.27
CA ASP A 11 -8.03 8.53 8.69
C ASP A 11 -8.94 7.40 9.18
N GLU A 12 -10.18 7.30 8.68
CA GLU A 12 -11.11 6.24 9.07
C GLU A 12 -10.66 4.89 8.52
N ARG A 13 -10.18 4.85 7.27
CA ARG A 13 -9.63 3.65 6.65
C ARG A 13 -8.33 3.23 7.32
N ILE A 14 -7.44 4.16 7.64
CA ILE A 14 -6.23 3.87 8.42
C ILE A 14 -6.59 3.23 9.76
N ALA A 15 -7.51 3.84 10.51
CA ALA A 15 -7.96 3.30 11.79
C ALA A 15 -8.54 1.89 11.62
N ARG A 16 -9.33 1.65 10.57
CA ARG A 16 -9.90 0.35 10.24
C ARG A 16 -8.83 -0.72 9.99
N PHE A 17 -7.81 -0.44 9.17
CA PHE A 17 -6.72 -1.38 8.93
C PHE A 17 -5.94 -1.71 10.20
N THR A 18 -5.60 -0.68 10.98
CA THR A 18 -4.85 -0.88 12.24
C THR A 18 -5.65 -1.68 13.27
N ALA A 19 -6.97 -1.51 13.31
CA ALA A 19 -7.85 -2.28 14.18
C ALA A 19 -8.05 -3.74 13.72
N TRP A 20 -8.01 -4.00 12.42
CA TRP A 20 -8.19 -5.35 11.87
C TRP A 20 -6.93 -6.20 11.89
N GLY A 21 -5.76 -5.57 11.80
CA GLY A 21 -4.49 -6.28 11.74
C GLY A 21 -3.96 -6.73 13.11
N PRO A 22 -2.77 -7.34 13.15
CA PRO A 22 -2.21 -7.89 14.36
C PRO A 22 -1.90 -6.78 15.39
N PRO A 23 -2.19 -6.99 16.69
CA PRO A 23 -1.98 -5.98 17.72
C PRO A 23 -0.49 -5.65 17.95
N ASP A 24 0.40 -6.56 17.56
CA ASP A 24 1.86 -6.41 17.65
C ASP A 24 2.51 -5.97 16.32
N ALA A 25 1.71 -5.71 15.29
CA ALA A 25 2.23 -5.19 14.02
C ALA A 25 2.68 -3.72 14.17
N ARG A 26 3.87 -3.43 13.64
CA ARG A 26 4.36 -2.07 13.48
C ARG A 26 3.85 -1.49 12.17
N TRP A 27 2.89 -0.59 12.27
CA TRP A 27 2.35 0.15 11.13
C TRP A 27 3.21 1.35 10.76
N VAL A 28 3.60 1.42 9.50
CA VAL A 28 4.20 2.61 8.89
C VAL A 28 3.17 3.19 7.95
N VAL A 29 2.66 4.38 8.27
CA VAL A 29 1.59 5.01 7.49
C VAL A 29 2.13 6.15 6.65
N ALA A 30 1.85 6.09 5.34
CA ALA A 30 2.08 7.16 4.39
C ALA A 30 0.75 7.75 3.93
N ARG A 31 0.40 8.94 4.44
CA ARG A 31 -0.84 9.67 4.13
C ARG A 31 -0.86 10.36 2.77
N GLY A 32 -0.03 9.92 1.84
CA GLY A 32 0.14 10.61 0.56
C GLY A 32 1.26 9.99 -0.27
N GLY A 33 1.16 10.16 -1.59
CA GLY A 33 2.09 9.54 -2.54
C GLY A 33 3.54 10.01 -2.37
N GLY A 34 3.77 11.32 -2.19
CA GLY A 34 5.11 11.87 -1.98
C GLY A 34 5.80 11.31 -0.72
N ARG A 35 5.05 11.21 0.39
CA ARG A 35 5.54 10.60 1.63
C ARG A 35 5.85 9.12 1.45
N ALA A 36 5.02 8.39 0.72
CA ALA A 36 5.27 6.98 0.42
C ALA A 36 6.58 6.82 -0.35
N LEU A 37 6.79 7.60 -1.43
CA LEU A 37 8.03 7.57 -2.19
C LEU A 37 9.26 7.87 -1.34
N GLY A 38 9.21 8.91 -0.50
CA GLY A 38 10.32 9.24 0.40
C GLY A 38 10.62 8.15 1.44
N LEU A 39 9.62 7.36 1.85
CA LEU A 39 9.86 6.18 2.70
C LEU A 39 10.53 5.04 1.91
N LEU A 40 10.09 4.78 0.67
CA LEU A 40 10.67 3.73 -0.17
C LEU A 40 12.14 3.98 -0.50
N GLU A 41 12.52 5.24 -0.72
CA GLU A 41 13.92 5.64 -0.95
C GLU A 41 14.80 5.45 0.28
N ARG A 42 14.23 5.66 1.48
CA ARG A 42 14.96 5.54 2.76
C ARG A 42 15.04 4.11 3.28
N ASP A 43 14.01 3.31 3.02
CA ASP A 43 13.84 1.95 3.51
C ASP A 43 13.79 0.93 2.35
N PRO A 44 14.87 0.77 1.55
CA PRO A 44 14.88 -0.14 0.41
C PRO A 44 15.03 -1.62 0.83
N GLY A 45 14.65 -2.52 -0.08
CA GLY A 45 14.77 -3.96 0.07
C GLY A 45 13.70 -4.56 0.96
N ARG A 46 14.11 -5.44 1.88
CA ARG A 46 13.20 -6.29 2.67
C ARG A 46 12.87 -5.72 4.05
N VAL A 47 12.46 -4.45 4.08
CA VAL A 47 12.15 -3.74 5.34
C VAL A 47 10.71 -3.96 5.80
N TYR A 48 9.80 -4.16 4.86
CA TYR A 48 8.38 -4.38 5.10
C TYR A 48 8.06 -5.85 4.87
N ALA A 49 7.21 -6.41 5.72
CA ALA A 49 6.69 -7.76 5.53
C ALA A 49 5.54 -7.78 4.52
N GLY A 50 4.77 -6.69 4.43
CA GLY A 50 3.66 -6.52 3.48
C GLY A 50 3.34 -5.05 3.26
N ILE A 51 2.76 -4.74 2.10
CA ILE A 51 2.48 -3.36 1.67
C ILE A 51 1.02 -3.25 1.20
N LEU A 52 0.33 -2.23 1.70
CA LEU A 52 -1.06 -1.92 1.36
C LEU A 52 -1.11 -0.59 0.61
N LEU A 53 -1.83 -0.53 -0.51
CA LEU A 53 -1.75 0.57 -1.46
C LEU A 53 -3.13 1.02 -1.97
N ASP A 54 -3.50 2.25 -1.64
CA ASP A 54 -4.56 2.97 -2.33
C ASP A 54 -4.02 3.77 -3.54
N HIS A 55 -4.88 3.96 -4.54
CA HIS A 55 -4.58 4.77 -5.71
C HIS A 55 -4.80 6.28 -5.46
N ASP A 56 -5.89 6.64 -4.79
CA ASP A 56 -6.37 8.02 -4.73
C ASP A 56 -5.85 8.69 -3.44
N LEU A 57 -4.62 9.23 -3.51
CA LEU A 57 -3.91 9.78 -2.35
C LEU A 57 -3.91 11.33 -2.14
N PRO A 58 -4.79 12.16 -2.76
CA PRO A 58 -4.66 13.62 -2.69
C PRO A 58 -5.21 14.25 -1.39
N GLY A 59 -5.91 13.51 -0.54
CA GLY A 59 -6.66 14.00 0.62
C GLY A 59 -5.84 14.73 1.67
N GLN A 60 -4.52 14.56 1.70
CA GLN A 60 -3.60 15.21 2.66
C GLN A 60 -2.33 15.81 2.00
N ALA A 61 -2.34 16.05 0.69
CA ALA A 61 -1.19 16.64 0.00
C ALA A 61 -0.89 18.08 0.49
N VAL A 62 0.37 18.35 0.85
CA VAL A 62 0.81 19.62 1.46
C VAL A 62 1.09 20.68 0.38
N ASN A 63 1.34 20.27 -0.87
CA ASN A 63 1.53 21.15 -2.01
C ASN A 63 1.02 20.52 -3.32
N ASP A 64 0.92 21.32 -4.39
CA ASP A 64 0.39 20.87 -5.68
C ASP A 64 1.25 19.78 -6.36
N ALA A 65 2.55 19.72 -6.06
CA ALA A 65 3.42 18.64 -6.56
C ALA A 65 3.07 17.30 -5.89
N GLU A 66 2.72 17.30 -4.60
CA GLU A 66 2.25 16.11 -3.88
C GLU A 66 0.83 15.69 -4.29
N ARG A 67 -0.04 16.64 -4.67
CA ARG A 67 -1.41 16.34 -5.14
C ARG A 67 -1.43 15.47 -6.39
N ASN A 68 -0.36 15.49 -7.17
CA ASN A 68 -0.26 14.76 -8.44
C ASN A 68 0.38 13.37 -8.29
N VAL A 69 0.83 12.99 -7.09
CA VAL A 69 1.42 11.65 -6.87
C VAL A 69 0.32 10.67 -6.49
N THR A 70 -0.08 9.82 -7.44
CA THR A 70 -1.07 8.77 -7.21
C THR A 70 -0.40 7.47 -6.74
N GLY A 71 -1.21 6.49 -6.34
CA GLY A 71 -0.70 5.15 -6.07
C GLY A 71 0.01 4.52 -7.27
N THR A 72 -0.25 4.96 -8.51
CA THR A 72 0.49 4.48 -9.70
C THR A 72 1.96 4.86 -9.64
N GLU A 73 2.28 6.09 -9.23
CA GLU A 73 3.66 6.53 -9.02
C GLU A 73 4.33 5.77 -7.89
N VAL A 74 3.60 5.52 -6.79
CA VAL A 74 4.07 4.71 -5.67
C VAL A 74 4.37 3.28 -6.10
N ALA A 75 3.47 2.63 -6.88
CA ALA A 75 3.67 1.30 -7.43
C ALA A 75 4.95 1.21 -8.28
N ARG A 76 5.22 2.22 -9.11
CA ARG A 76 6.49 2.30 -9.86
C ARG A 76 7.70 2.46 -8.93
N GLY A 77 7.55 3.17 -7.81
CA GLY A 77 8.57 3.26 -6.77
C GLY A 77 8.86 1.91 -6.12
N LEU A 78 7.81 1.16 -5.77
CA LEU A 78 7.94 -0.18 -5.21
C LEU A 78 8.76 -1.12 -6.11
N VAL A 79 8.48 -1.12 -7.41
CA VAL A 79 9.25 -1.92 -8.39
C VAL A 79 10.75 -1.65 -8.35
N ARG A 80 11.16 -0.41 -8.03
CA ARG A 80 12.58 -0.03 -8.01
C ARG A 80 13.25 -0.29 -6.66
N CYS A 81 12.49 -0.25 -5.58
CA CYS A 81 13.03 -0.14 -4.22
C CYS A 81 12.75 -1.34 -3.34
N VAL A 82 11.75 -2.16 -3.64
CA VAL A 82 11.26 -3.23 -2.76
C VAL A 82 11.53 -4.60 -3.37
N ASP A 83 11.83 -5.56 -2.50
CA ASP A 83 11.98 -6.97 -2.86
C ASP A 83 10.63 -7.54 -3.38
N PRO A 84 10.57 -8.16 -4.58
CA PRO A 84 9.35 -8.75 -5.13
C PRO A 84 8.74 -9.87 -4.29
N GLU A 85 9.48 -10.47 -3.35
CA GLU A 85 8.92 -11.45 -2.40
C GLU A 85 7.95 -10.81 -1.38
N ILE A 86 7.89 -9.48 -1.28
CA ILE A 86 6.99 -8.79 -0.37
C ILE A 86 5.58 -8.71 -0.99
N PRO A 87 4.55 -9.33 -0.38
CA PRO A 87 3.20 -9.28 -0.90
C PRO A 87 2.61 -7.87 -0.82
N ILE A 88 1.81 -7.54 -1.85
CA ILE A 88 1.13 -6.25 -1.98
C ILE A 88 -0.38 -6.45 -2.01
N LEU A 89 -1.10 -5.70 -1.18
CA LEU A 89 -2.54 -5.53 -1.27
C LEU A 89 -2.86 -4.17 -1.88
N ILE A 90 -3.55 -4.16 -3.01
CA ILE A 90 -4.16 -2.95 -3.57
C ILE A 90 -5.61 -2.89 -3.09
N HIS A 91 -5.95 -1.85 -2.33
CA HIS A 91 -7.27 -1.69 -1.71
C HIS A 91 -8.11 -0.56 -2.28
N SER A 92 -7.85 -0.13 -3.52
CA SER A 92 -8.45 1.10 -4.05
C SER A 92 -9.93 1.00 -4.45
N MET A 93 -10.66 2.10 -4.30
CA MET A 93 -12.00 2.31 -4.89
C MET A 93 -11.94 2.55 -6.41
N ASN A 94 -10.79 3.01 -6.92
CA ASN A 94 -10.60 3.32 -8.33
C ASN A 94 -10.16 2.07 -9.09
N ALA A 95 -11.11 1.34 -9.69
CA ALA A 95 -10.83 0.10 -10.41
C ALA A 95 -9.80 0.27 -11.55
N ALA A 96 -9.84 1.40 -12.27
CA ALA A 96 -8.87 1.70 -13.31
C ALA A 96 -7.48 2.03 -12.73
N GLY A 97 -7.44 2.71 -11.58
CA GLY A 97 -6.23 2.98 -10.82
C GLY A 97 -5.59 1.71 -10.27
N ALA A 98 -6.38 0.85 -9.64
CA ALA A 98 -5.95 -0.47 -9.16
C ALA A 98 -5.33 -1.31 -10.28
N ARG A 99 -5.96 -1.36 -11.46
CA ARG A 99 -5.38 -2.04 -12.63
C ARG A 99 -4.04 -1.45 -13.04
N ARG A 100 -3.93 -0.11 -13.11
CA ARG A 100 -2.68 0.59 -13.46
C ARG A 100 -1.54 0.37 -12.46
N MET A 101 -1.86 0.16 -11.19
CA MET A 101 -0.88 -0.21 -10.16
C MET A 101 -0.48 -1.69 -10.26
N ALA A 102 -1.46 -2.59 -10.41
CA ALA A 102 -1.22 -4.02 -10.45
C ALA A 102 -0.35 -4.43 -11.65
N THR A 103 -0.59 -3.87 -12.84
CA THR A 103 0.16 -4.23 -14.06
C THR A 103 1.68 -4.18 -13.90
N PRO A 104 2.32 -3.06 -13.51
CA PRO A 104 3.77 -3.01 -13.34
C PRO A 104 4.28 -3.85 -12.17
N LEU A 105 3.52 -3.97 -11.08
CA LEU A 105 3.89 -4.77 -9.92
C LEU A 105 3.94 -6.27 -10.27
N THR A 106 2.88 -6.79 -10.88
CA THR A 106 2.85 -8.19 -11.33
C THR A 106 3.92 -8.46 -12.39
N ALA A 107 4.14 -7.52 -13.33
CA ALA A 107 5.20 -7.66 -14.33
C ALA A 107 6.61 -7.70 -13.71
N ALA A 108 6.81 -7.07 -12.55
CA ALA A 108 8.06 -7.11 -11.79
C ALA A 108 8.18 -8.32 -10.85
N GLY A 109 7.20 -9.22 -10.83
CA GLY A 109 7.23 -10.47 -10.06
C GLY A 109 6.62 -10.40 -8.67
N PHE A 110 5.97 -9.29 -8.30
CA PHE A 110 5.28 -9.18 -7.01
C PHE A 110 4.04 -10.08 -6.94
N GLU A 111 3.80 -10.66 -5.76
CA GLU A 111 2.50 -11.20 -5.42
C GLU A 111 1.52 -10.07 -5.11
N VAL A 112 0.56 -9.83 -6.00
CA VAL A 112 -0.38 -8.70 -5.91
C VAL A 112 -1.80 -9.21 -5.71
N SER A 113 -2.39 -8.86 -4.57
CA SER A 113 -3.82 -9.01 -4.31
C SER A 113 -4.54 -7.70 -4.61
N VAL A 114 -5.62 -7.73 -5.39
CA VAL A 114 -6.46 -6.56 -5.64
C VAL A 114 -7.83 -6.82 -5.02
N ILE A 115 -8.17 -6.08 -3.97
CA ILE A 115 -9.47 -6.17 -3.29
C ILE A 115 -10.03 -4.76 -3.19
N PRO A 116 -11.08 -4.40 -3.96
CA PRO A 116 -11.65 -3.05 -3.89
C PRO A 116 -12.02 -2.67 -2.45
N MET A 117 -11.80 -1.41 -2.03
CA MET A 117 -12.08 -0.99 -0.64
C MET A 117 -13.51 -1.33 -0.20
N ALA A 118 -14.48 -1.17 -1.10
CA ALA A 118 -15.90 -1.47 -0.85
C ALA A 118 -16.17 -2.94 -0.50
N GLU A 119 -15.30 -3.85 -0.95
CA GLU A 119 -15.42 -5.28 -0.69
C GLU A 119 -14.39 -5.79 0.33
N LEU A 120 -13.56 -4.90 0.87
CA LEU A 120 -12.52 -5.27 1.82
C LEU A 120 -13.14 -5.45 3.20
N THR A 121 -13.28 -6.70 3.62
CA THR A 121 -13.74 -7.08 4.95
C THR A 121 -12.57 -7.48 5.85
N GLN A 122 -12.81 -7.54 7.16
CA GLN A 122 -11.80 -8.03 8.11
C GLN A 122 -11.31 -9.43 7.76
N ASP A 123 -12.20 -10.34 7.35
CA ASP A 123 -11.83 -11.72 7.00
C ASP A 123 -10.97 -11.78 5.74
N ARG A 124 -11.32 -11.01 4.70
CA ARG A 124 -10.50 -10.92 3.48
C ARG A 124 -9.14 -10.30 3.76
N PHE A 125 -9.09 -9.30 4.64
CA PHE A 125 -7.83 -8.70 5.05
C PHE A 125 -6.97 -9.68 5.85
N ARG A 126 -7.57 -10.45 6.78
CA ARG A 126 -6.87 -11.51 7.52
C ARG A 126 -6.35 -12.62 6.61
N ALA A 127 -7.13 -13.04 5.62
CA ALA A 127 -6.68 -14.02 4.64
C ALA A 127 -5.47 -13.50 3.84
N TRP A 128 -5.43 -12.21 3.49
CA TRP A 128 -4.24 -11.63 2.89
C TRP A 128 -3.05 -11.59 3.87
N LEU A 129 -3.28 -11.27 5.15
CA LEU A 129 -2.21 -11.28 6.16
C LEU A 129 -1.55 -12.66 6.34
N GLU A 130 -2.23 -13.75 6.03
CA GLU A 130 -1.65 -15.11 6.04
C GLU A 130 -0.58 -15.32 4.94
N THR A 131 -0.59 -14.50 3.87
CA THR A 131 0.46 -14.54 2.84
C THR A 131 1.70 -13.73 3.22
N VAL A 132 1.56 -12.86 4.23
CA VAL A 132 2.63 -12.00 4.75
C VAL A 132 3.54 -12.84 5.67
N ARG A 133 4.81 -13.01 5.28
CA ARG A 133 5.80 -13.84 5.99
C ARG A 133 6.67 -13.05 6.97
#